data_AF-A0A7Y4U2X7-F1
#
_entry.id   AF-A0A7Y4U2X7-F1
#
_cell.length_a   1.000
_cell.length_b   1.000
_cell.length_c   1.000
_cell.angle_alpha   90.00
_cell.angle_beta   90.00
_cell.angle_gamma   90.00
#
_symmetry.space_group_name_H-M   'P 1'
#
loop_
_entity.id
_entity.type
_entity.pdbx_description
1 polymer ?
#
loop_
_entity_poly.entity_id
_entity_poly.type
_entity_poly.pdbx_seq_one_letter_code
_entity_poly.pdbx_strand_id
1 'polypeptide(L)'
;MTDKAPIWHPKSWPVCTLGNLSEKIGSGATPAGGEANYLSQRIRWVLVRSQNVFDRRFEVNGLAYISDEQAKNLSGVSLQSGDILLNITGDGVTFGRACIVPDHILPAVVNQHVSIIRVNPRLAEPRYVLAYLTHPDIKHYIESFNAGGSRRAITKGHIESFR
;
A
#
# COMPACT_ATOMS: atom_id res chain seq x y z
N MET A 1 -5.86 -14.25 -24.75
CA MET A 1 -4.74 -13.49 -24.17
C MET A 1 -4.22 -14.28 -23.00
N THR A 2 -2.92 -14.57 -22.97
CA THR A 2 -2.33 -15.69 -22.22
C THR A 2 -2.55 -15.61 -20.72
N ASP A 3 -3.06 -16.72 -20.19
CA ASP A 3 -3.42 -16.95 -18.80
C ASP A 3 -2.19 -17.15 -17.88
N LYS A 4 -1.13 -16.37 -18.12
CA LYS A 4 0.20 -16.67 -17.61
C LYS A 4 0.46 -15.87 -16.34
N ALA A 5 0.64 -16.58 -15.23
CA ALA A 5 1.15 -16.00 -13.99
C ALA A 5 2.55 -15.39 -14.22
N PRO A 6 2.89 -14.30 -13.53
CA PRO A 6 4.19 -13.62 -13.68
C PRO A 6 5.36 -14.43 -13.13
N ILE A 7 5.10 -15.40 -12.24
CA ILE A 7 6.09 -16.35 -11.72
C ILE A 7 5.56 -17.80 -11.79
N TRP A 8 6.46 -18.77 -11.63
CA TRP A 8 6.08 -20.18 -11.57
C TRP A 8 5.13 -20.45 -10.39
N HIS A 9 4.13 -21.30 -10.62
CA HIS A 9 3.21 -21.80 -9.60
C HIS A 9 2.84 -23.26 -9.92
N PRO A 10 2.42 -24.06 -8.91
CA PRO A 10 1.86 -25.38 -9.14
C PRO A 10 0.56 -25.31 -9.96
N LYS A 11 0.36 -26.24 -10.90
CA LYS A 11 -0.88 -26.28 -11.73
C LYS A 11 -2.17 -26.42 -10.93
N SER A 12 -2.10 -26.93 -9.70
CA SER A 12 -3.25 -27.07 -8.80
C SER A 12 -3.65 -25.75 -8.14
N TRP A 13 -2.82 -24.71 -8.21
CA TRP A 13 -3.11 -23.41 -7.62
C TRP A 13 -3.84 -22.53 -8.63
N PRO A 14 -5.01 -21.97 -8.28
CA PRO A 14 -5.71 -21.06 -9.17
C PRO A 14 -4.94 -19.72 -9.28
N VAL A 15 -4.86 -19.17 -10.48
CA VAL A 15 -4.41 -17.79 -10.69
C VAL A 15 -5.60 -16.87 -10.46
N CYS A 16 -5.48 -15.95 -9.50
CA CYS A 16 -6.49 -14.96 -9.17
C CYS A 16 -5.88 -13.56 -9.21
N THR A 17 -6.70 -12.51 -9.12
CA THR A 17 -6.20 -11.15 -9.03
C THR A 17 -6.21 -10.66 -7.58
N LEU A 18 -5.32 -9.73 -7.27
CA LEU A 18 -5.29 -9.10 -5.95
C LEU A 18 -6.60 -8.36 -5.63
N GLY A 19 -7.30 -7.84 -6.65
CA GLY A 19 -8.66 -7.31 -6.50
C GLY A 19 -9.64 -8.35 -5.95
N ASN A 20 -9.61 -9.59 -6.45
CA ASN A 20 -10.48 -10.67 -5.97
C ASN A 20 -10.10 -11.18 -4.57
N LEU A 21 -8.85 -11.01 -4.16
CA LEU A 21 -8.37 -11.38 -2.83
C LEU A 21 -8.60 -10.29 -1.78
N SER A 22 -8.93 -9.06 -2.19
CA SER A 22 -8.94 -7.90 -1.30
C SER A 22 -10.36 -7.40 -1.00
N GLU A 23 -10.57 -7.02 0.26
CA GLU A 23 -11.78 -6.30 0.71
C GLU A 23 -11.65 -4.79 0.45
N LYS A 24 -10.41 -4.28 0.37
CA LYS A 24 -10.14 -2.87 0.13
C LYS A 24 -8.82 -2.66 -0.61
N ILE A 25 -8.89 -1.86 -1.67
CA ILE A 25 -7.72 -1.24 -2.29
C ILE A 25 -8.01 0.27 -2.42
N GLY A 26 -7.12 1.11 -1.90
CA GLY A 26 -7.27 2.56 -2.05
C GLY A 26 -6.20 3.39 -1.34
N SER A 27 -5.94 4.57 -1.88
CA SER A 27 -4.97 5.55 -1.36
C SER A 27 -5.66 6.83 -0.89
N GLY A 28 -4.99 7.57 -0.01
CA GLY A 28 -5.55 8.77 0.61
C GLY A 28 -5.46 10.03 -0.24
N ALA A 29 -5.78 11.15 0.38
CA ALA A 29 -5.47 12.49 -0.10
C ALA A 29 -4.50 13.19 0.87
N THR A 30 -3.83 14.26 0.45
CA THR A 30 -3.13 15.14 1.39
C THR A 30 -4.17 16.00 2.13
N PRO A 31 -4.11 16.14 3.46
CA PRO A 31 -4.85 17.17 4.17
C PRO A 31 -4.55 18.56 3.58
N ALA A 32 -5.56 19.43 3.53
CA ALA A 32 -5.37 20.82 3.10
C ALA A 32 -4.25 21.50 3.94
N GLY A 33 -3.37 22.25 3.29
CA GLY A 33 -2.23 22.94 3.91
C GLY A 33 -0.97 22.10 4.15
N GLY A 34 -0.98 20.81 3.77
CA GLY A 34 0.24 19.98 3.74
C GLY A 34 0.91 19.80 5.10
N GLU A 35 2.25 19.80 5.12
CA GLU A 35 3.03 19.53 6.33
C GLU A 35 2.90 20.60 7.41
N ALA A 36 2.55 21.83 7.03
CA ALA A 36 2.38 22.95 7.98
C ALA A 36 1.25 22.69 9.00
N ASN A 37 0.32 21.79 8.68
CA ASN A 37 -0.81 21.44 9.53
C ASN A 37 -0.61 20.13 10.30
N TYR A 38 0.61 19.58 10.33
CA TYR A 38 0.91 18.42 11.16
C TYR A 38 1.12 18.84 12.62
N LEU A 39 0.65 17.99 13.52
CA LEU A 39 0.88 18.17 14.96
C LEU A 39 2.33 17.82 15.30
N SER A 40 2.91 18.55 16.25
CA SER A 40 4.27 18.29 16.74
C SER A 40 4.43 16.96 17.48
N GLN A 41 3.34 16.41 18.01
CA GLN A 41 3.32 15.15 18.75
C GLN A 41 2.04 14.36 18.50
N ARG A 42 2.11 13.04 18.73
CA ARG A 42 0.96 12.15 18.61
C ARG A 42 -0.04 12.41 19.75
N ILE A 43 -1.20 12.94 19.41
CA ILE A 43 -2.36 12.91 20.31
C ILE A 43 -3.09 11.57 20.14
N ARG A 44 -3.45 11.22 18.90
CA ARG A 44 -4.19 9.99 18.58
C ARG A 44 -3.79 9.37 17.24
N TRP A 45 -3.92 10.14 16.16
CA TRP A 45 -3.80 9.66 14.79
C TRP A 45 -2.39 9.81 14.22
N VAL A 46 -1.99 8.80 13.46
CA VAL A 46 -0.78 8.82 12.64
C VAL A 46 -1.16 8.97 11.16
N LEU A 47 -0.43 9.83 10.44
CA LEU A 47 -0.45 9.91 8.99
C LEU A 47 0.76 9.17 8.43
N VAL A 48 0.52 8.03 7.80
CA VAL A 48 1.54 7.19 7.16
C VAL A 48 1.84 7.74 5.76
N ARG A 49 3.12 7.95 5.48
CA ARG A 49 3.63 8.51 4.22
C ARG A 49 4.62 7.54 3.56
N SER A 50 5.00 7.83 2.32
CA SER A 50 5.91 6.97 1.54
C SER A 50 7.23 6.65 2.25
N GLN A 51 7.78 7.61 3.01
CA GLN A 51 9.01 7.42 3.80
C GLN A 51 8.89 6.38 4.93
N ASN A 52 7.66 6.06 5.35
CA ASN A 52 7.41 5.07 6.40
C ASN A 52 7.33 3.64 5.87
N VAL A 53 7.32 3.46 4.54
CA VAL A 53 7.12 2.16 3.89
C VAL A 53 8.41 1.72 3.19
N PHE A 54 9.01 0.66 3.72
CA PHE A 54 10.12 -0.08 3.11
C PHE A 54 9.68 -1.50 2.78
N ASP A 55 10.45 -2.21 1.95
CA ASP A 55 10.16 -3.62 1.69
C ASP A 55 10.20 -4.42 2.98
N ARG A 56 9.05 -4.99 3.34
CA ARG A 56 8.82 -5.83 4.52
C ARG A 56 9.15 -5.15 5.85
N ARG A 57 9.35 -3.82 5.87
CA ARG A 57 9.72 -3.06 7.06
C ARG A 57 8.97 -1.73 7.11
N PHE A 58 8.34 -1.46 8.24
CA PHE A 58 7.76 -0.16 8.53
C PHE A 58 8.80 0.73 9.23
N GLU A 59 8.95 1.98 8.79
CA GLU A 59 9.85 2.98 9.39
C GLU A 59 9.05 3.94 10.27
N VAL A 60 9.32 3.90 11.57
CA VAL A 60 8.62 4.69 12.59
C VAL A 60 9.21 6.09 12.75
N ASN A 61 10.42 6.33 12.25
CA ASN A 61 11.02 7.66 12.32
C ASN A 61 10.34 8.62 11.33
N GLY A 62 10.12 9.86 11.77
CA GLY A 62 9.49 10.90 10.95
C GLY A 62 7.99 10.67 10.67
N LEU A 63 7.30 9.92 11.52
CA LEU A 63 5.84 9.86 11.50
C LEU A 63 5.23 11.25 11.61
N ALA A 64 4.21 11.50 10.79
CA ALA A 64 3.40 12.70 10.87
C ALA A 64 2.17 12.43 11.75
N TYR A 65 1.73 13.45 12.48
CA TYR A 65 0.57 13.38 13.36
C TYR A 65 -0.48 14.38 12.91
N ILE A 66 -1.74 14.00 13.00
CA ILE A 66 -2.87 14.81 12.53
C ILE A 66 -3.98 14.84 13.59
N SER A 67 -4.84 15.87 13.53
CA SER A 67 -6.00 16.00 14.39
C SER A 67 -7.10 14.99 14.04
N ASP A 68 -8.04 14.79 14.97
CA ASP A 68 -9.24 13.97 14.71
C ASP A 68 -10.05 14.51 13.51
N GLU A 69 -10.11 15.82 13.32
CA GLU A 69 -10.80 16.45 12.19
C GLU A 69 -10.14 16.10 10.84
N GLN A 70 -8.81 16.21 10.78
CA GLN A 70 -8.05 15.81 9.60
C GLN A 70 -8.20 14.32 9.31
N ALA A 71 -8.15 13.47 10.34
CA ALA A 71 -8.34 12.03 10.21
C ALA A 71 -9.75 11.67 9.73
N LYS A 72 -10.79 12.38 10.22
CA LYS A 72 -12.18 12.20 9.78
C LYS A 72 -12.34 12.46 8.27
N ASN A 73 -11.67 13.49 7.75
CA ASN A 73 -11.63 13.80 6.32
C ASN A 73 -10.89 12.72 5.49
N LEU A 74 -10.06 11.90 6.14
CA LEU A 74 -9.34 10.76 5.56
C LEU A 74 -9.91 9.40 5.99
N SER A 75 -11.15 9.36 6.51
CA SER A 75 -11.77 8.13 7.03
C SER A 75 -11.82 7.00 6.00
N GLY A 76 -11.96 7.33 4.71
CA GLY A 76 -11.92 6.37 3.60
C GLY A 76 -10.59 5.62 3.47
N VAL A 77 -9.54 6.04 4.17
CA VAL A 77 -8.21 5.41 4.16
C VAL A 77 -7.64 5.20 5.57
N SER A 78 -8.53 4.86 6.51
CA SER A 78 -8.13 4.37 7.83
C SER A 78 -7.58 2.95 7.76
N LEU A 79 -6.43 2.76 8.43
CA LEU A 79 -5.73 1.50 8.53
C LEU A 79 -6.38 0.57 9.55
N GLN A 80 -6.28 -0.73 9.28
CA GLN A 80 -6.64 -1.83 10.15
C GLN A 80 -5.44 -2.76 10.32
N SER A 81 -5.46 -3.55 11.40
CA SER A 81 -4.46 -4.59 11.62
C SER A 81 -4.40 -5.53 10.42
N GLY A 82 -3.18 -5.85 9.98
CA GLY A 82 -2.95 -6.71 8.81
C GLY A 82 -3.02 -6.03 7.45
N ASP A 83 -3.35 -4.73 7.38
CA ASP A 83 -3.30 -3.99 6.12
C ASP A 83 -1.87 -3.98 5.54
N ILE A 84 -1.78 -4.25 4.24
CA ILE A 84 -0.56 -4.08 3.47
C ILE A 84 -0.55 -2.64 2.93
N LEU A 85 0.57 -1.96 3.11
CA LEU A 85 0.85 -0.63 2.60
C LEU A 85 1.70 -0.77 1.35
N LEU A 86 1.33 -0.10 0.25
CA LEU A 86 2.07 -0.09 -1.01
C LEU A 86 2.41 1.35 -1.41
N ASN A 87 3.69 1.63 -1.65
CA ASN A 87 4.10 2.89 -2.27
C ASN A 87 3.70 2.89 -3.75
N ILE A 88 2.74 3.75 -4.07
CA ILE A 88 2.14 3.83 -5.42
C ILE A 88 2.72 4.96 -6.27
N THR A 89 3.55 5.81 -5.70
CA THR A 89 4.24 6.91 -6.40
C THR A 89 5.62 7.10 -5.81
N GLY A 90 6.51 7.76 -6.54
CA GLY A 90 7.91 7.92 -6.19
C GLY A 90 8.80 7.54 -7.36
N ASP A 91 10.10 7.66 -7.17
CA ASP A 91 11.12 7.32 -8.15
C ASP A 91 12.09 6.25 -7.61
N GLY A 92 12.79 5.61 -8.57
CA GLY A 92 13.82 4.61 -8.30
C GLY A 92 13.40 3.56 -7.27
N VAL A 93 14.20 3.44 -6.20
CA VAL A 93 14.12 2.40 -5.17
C VAL A 93 12.88 2.53 -4.28
N THR A 94 12.16 3.66 -4.30
CA THR A 94 10.98 3.89 -3.44
C THR A 94 9.68 3.33 -4.00
N PHE A 95 9.64 3.15 -5.32
CA PHE A 95 8.47 2.71 -6.07
C PHE A 95 8.15 1.24 -5.78
N GLY A 96 6.88 0.92 -5.51
CA GLY A 96 6.45 -0.46 -5.27
C GLY A 96 6.97 -1.09 -3.97
N ARG A 97 7.49 -0.30 -3.03
CA ARG A 97 7.79 -0.79 -1.67
C ARG A 97 6.51 -1.19 -0.96
N ALA A 98 6.56 -2.28 -0.22
CA ALA A 98 5.42 -2.74 0.55
C ALA A 98 5.79 -3.29 1.93
N CYS A 99 4.95 -3.04 2.93
CA CYS A 99 5.04 -3.62 4.27
C CYS A 99 3.64 -3.81 4.88
N ILE A 100 3.55 -4.55 5.97
CA ILE A 100 2.32 -4.61 6.79
C ILE A 100 2.37 -3.51 7.84
N VAL A 101 1.24 -2.84 8.08
CA VAL A 101 1.13 -1.86 9.16
C VAL A 101 1.33 -2.53 10.53
N PRO A 102 2.20 -2.01 11.41
CA PRO A 102 2.29 -2.50 12.78
C PRO A 102 1.11 -2.03 13.65
N ASP A 103 0.59 -2.91 14.51
CA ASP A 103 -0.60 -2.61 15.32
C ASP A 103 -0.43 -1.42 16.26
N HIS A 104 0.78 -1.20 16.79
CA HIS A 104 1.07 -0.10 17.72
C HIS A 104 1.00 1.29 17.06
N ILE A 105 0.98 1.36 15.73
CA ILE A 105 0.83 2.62 14.98
C ILE A 105 -0.66 3.02 14.91
N LEU A 106 -1.59 2.07 15.06
CA LEU A 106 -3.02 2.33 14.97
C LEU A 106 -3.50 3.19 16.16
N PRO A 107 -4.51 4.07 16.00
CA PRO A 107 -5.21 4.36 14.75
C PRO A 107 -4.38 5.24 13.80
N ALA A 108 -4.47 4.95 12.50
CA ALA A 108 -3.66 5.59 11.48
C ALA A 108 -4.41 5.69 10.15
N VAL A 109 -4.00 6.64 9.31
CA VAL A 109 -4.47 6.83 7.93
C VAL A 109 -3.26 6.94 6.99
N VAL A 110 -3.46 6.72 5.69
CA VAL A 110 -2.42 6.93 4.67
C VAL A 110 -2.62 8.22 3.88
N ASN A 111 -1.53 8.77 3.35
CA ASN A 111 -1.60 9.86 2.38
C ASN A 111 -1.79 9.32 0.94
N GLN A 112 -1.76 10.21 -0.06
CA GLN A 112 -1.92 9.92 -1.49
C GLN A 112 -0.80 9.11 -2.13
N HIS A 113 0.34 8.95 -1.44
CA HIS A 113 1.50 8.23 -1.98
C HIS A 113 1.54 6.76 -1.54
N VAL A 114 0.65 6.37 -0.63
CA VAL A 114 0.56 5.02 -0.06
C VAL A 114 -0.86 4.49 -0.27
N SER A 115 -0.99 3.30 -0.84
CA SER A 115 -2.25 2.58 -0.97
C SER A 115 -2.37 1.51 0.10
N ILE A 116 -3.58 1.34 0.62
CA ILE A 116 -4.00 0.22 1.45
C ILE A 116 -4.34 -0.94 0.53
N ILE A 117 -3.90 -2.14 0.89
CA ILE A 117 -4.37 -3.43 0.36
C ILE A 117 -4.80 -4.25 1.58
N ARG A 118 -6.10 -4.38 1.76
CA ARG A 118 -6.71 -5.19 2.83
C ARG A 118 -7.16 -6.50 2.23
N VAL A 119 -6.44 -7.56 2.53
CA VAL A 119 -6.71 -8.91 2.03
C VAL A 119 -7.85 -9.53 2.85
N ASN A 120 -8.76 -10.25 2.19
CA ASN A 120 -9.74 -11.08 2.88
C ASN A 120 -9.03 -12.30 3.49
N PRO A 121 -8.97 -12.44 4.83
CA PRO A 121 -8.22 -13.51 5.48
C PRO A 121 -8.81 -14.91 5.22
N ARG A 122 -10.04 -15.01 4.69
CA ARG A 122 -10.63 -16.29 4.25
C ARG A 122 -10.10 -16.73 2.89
N LEU A 123 -9.54 -15.82 2.10
CA LEU A 123 -9.05 -16.08 0.75
C LEU A 123 -7.52 -16.17 0.70
N ALA A 124 -6.81 -15.32 1.45
CA ALA A 124 -5.35 -15.33 1.49
C ALA A 124 -4.80 -14.77 2.80
N GLU A 125 -3.59 -15.21 3.17
CA GLU A 125 -2.84 -14.67 4.29
C GLU A 125 -2.11 -13.37 3.87
N PRO A 126 -2.31 -12.23 4.57
CA PRO A 126 -1.65 -10.96 4.23
C PRO A 126 -0.12 -11.07 4.11
N ARG A 127 0.54 -11.87 4.96
CA ARG A 127 2.00 -12.07 4.87
C ARG A 127 2.43 -12.78 3.59
N TYR A 128 1.61 -13.68 3.06
CA TYR A 128 1.88 -14.33 1.78
C TYR A 128 1.78 -13.30 0.64
N VAL A 129 0.73 -12.48 0.64
CA VAL A 129 0.55 -11.41 -0.36
C VAL A 129 1.70 -10.39 -0.28
N LEU A 130 2.15 -10.01 0.91
CA LEU A 130 3.33 -9.17 1.08
C LEU A 130 4.60 -9.82 0.50
N ALA A 131 4.82 -11.11 0.79
CA ALA A 131 5.97 -11.84 0.26
C ALA A 131 5.96 -11.86 -1.28
N TYR A 132 4.77 -12.04 -1.88
CA TYR A 132 4.54 -11.99 -3.32
C TYR A 132 4.85 -10.62 -3.90
N LEU A 133 4.24 -9.55 -3.39
CA LEU A 133 4.43 -8.17 -3.87
C LEU A 133 5.89 -7.69 -3.79
N THR A 134 6.67 -8.27 -2.88
CA THR A 134 8.08 -7.94 -2.68
C THR A 134 9.04 -8.92 -3.36
N HIS A 135 8.54 -9.91 -4.09
CA HIS A 135 9.39 -10.82 -4.87
C HIS A 135 10.03 -10.08 -6.05
N PRO A 136 11.33 -10.28 -6.36
CA PRO A 136 12.02 -9.53 -7.42
C PRO A 136 11.32 -9.57 -8.78
N ASP A 137 10.89 -10.75 -9.23
CA ASP A 137 10.18 -10.90 -10.51
C ASP A 137 8.81 -10.21 -10.51
N ILE A 138 8.14 -10.19 -9.35
CA ILE A 138 6.85 -9.51 -9.21
C ILE A 138 7.03 -8.00 -9.19
N LYS A 139 8.13 -7.50 -8.64
CA LYS A 139 8.47 -6.08 -8.74
C LYS A 139 8.68 -5.64 -10.18
N HIS A 140 9.43 -6.41 -10.98
CA HIS A 140 9.58 -6.12 -12.41
C HIS A 140 8.24 -6.17 -13.14
N TYR A 141 7.38 -7.13 -12.81
CA TYR A 141 6.02 -7.19 -13.35
C TYR A 141 5.20 -5.94 -12.98
N ILE A 142 5.19 -5.50 -11.72
CA ILE A 142 4.51 -4.28 -11.26
C ILE A 142 5.05 -3.03 -11.96
N GLU A 143 6.38 -2.93 -12.11
CA GLU A 143 7.04 -1.81 -12.80
C GLU A 143 6.64 -1.72 -14.28
N SER A 144 6.37 -2.86 -14.92
CA SER A 144 5.97 -2.91 -16.33
C SER A 144 4.67 -2.15 -16.63
N PHE A 145 3.78 -1.98 -15.64
CA PHE A 145 2.54 -1.18 -15.78
C PHE A 145 2.81 0.33 -15.96
N ASN A 146 4.06 0.76 -15.78
CA ASN A 146 4.48 2.16 -15.91
C ASN A 146 5.38 2.42 -17.13
N ALA A 147 5.53 1.45 -18.02
CA ALA A 147 6.32 1.62 -19.23
C ALA A 147 5.73 2.72 -20.14
N GLY A 148 6.53 3.75 -20.44
CA GLY A 148 6.19 4.82 -21.40
C GLY A 148 5.56 6.10 -20.83
N GLY A 149 5.29 6.18 -19.52
CA GLY A 149 4.76 7.39 -18.88
C GLY A 149 5.85 8.30 -18.27
N SER A 150 5.68 9.63 -18.36
CA SER A 150 6.60 10.60 -17.74
C SER A 150 6.53 10.64 -16.21
N ARG A 151 5.42 10.18 -15.61
CA ARG A 151 5.22 10.07 -14.16
C ARG A 151 4.87 8.63 -13.78
N ARG A 152 5.73 7.98 -12.99
CA ARG A 152 5.49 6.62 -12.48
C ARG A 152 4.43 6.66 -11.38
N ALA A 153 3.32 5.96 -11.59
CA ALA A 153 2.24 5.80 -10.64
C ALA A 153 1.55 4.42 -10.77
N ILE A 154 1.38 3.72 -9.65
CA ILE A 154 0.56 2.53 -9.58
C ILE A 154 -0.88 2.97 -9.28
N THR A 155 -1.77 2.85 -10.26
CA THR A 155 -3.18 3.19 -10.07
C THR A 155 -3.89 2.08 -9.29
N LYS A 156 -5.05 2.39 -8.69
CA LYS A 156 -5.92 1.37 -8.09
C LYS A 156 -6.22 0.22 -9.05
N GLY A 157 -6.55 0.54 -10.31
CA GLY A 157 -6.82 -0.47 -11.33
C GLY A 157 -5.62 -1.36 -11.64
N HIS A 158 -4.38 -0.84 -11.59
CA HIS A 158 -3.19 -1.67 -11.69
C HIS A 158 -3.14 -2.68 -10.54
N ILE A 159 -3.29 -2.21 -9.30
CA ILE A 159 -3.24 -3.08 -8.10
C ILE A 159 -4.31 -4.16 -8.17
N GLU A 160 -5.54 -3.80 -8.54
CA GLU A 160 -6.65 -4.75 -8.70
C GLU A 160 -6.37 -5.82 -9.76
N SER A 161 -5.57 -5.49 -10.78
CA SER A 161 -5.22 -6.37 -11.90
C SER A 161 -4.00 -7.27 -11.66
N PHE A 162 -3.23 -7.04 -10.60
CA PHE A 162 -2.06 -7.88 -10.29
C PHE A 162 -2.51 -9.32 -10.13
N ARG A 163 -2.02 -10.19 -11.03
CA ARG A 163 -2.25 -11.63 -11.00
C ARG A 163 -1.30 -12.33 -10.05
#